data_AF-A0A5M5E9S7-F1
#
_entry.id   AF-A0A5M5E9S7-F1
#
_cell.length_a   1.000
_cell.length_b   1.000
_cell.length_c   1.000
_cell.angle_alpha   90.00
_cell.angle_beta   90.00
_cell.angle_gamma   90.00
#
_symmetry.space_group_name_H-M   'P 1'
#
loop_
_entity.id
_entity.type
_entity.pdbx_description
1 polymer ?
#
loop_
_entity_poly.entity_id
_entity_poly.type
_entity_poly.pdbx_seq_one_letter_code
_entity_poly.pdbx_strand_id
1 'polypeptide(L)'
;MNKPQEIANSIILKTYKNNGKIEFAKLNLEADWQLLAQVNEILKEYGSLYGELSNETWHSYSLNAYGSDFASQGAFQGLEQERKIDRTAKRFSILAVAIAFASLIVSIIAICK
;
A
#
# COMPACT_ATOMS: atom_id res chain seq x y z
N MET A 1 3.68 8.25 -7.67
CA MET A 1 2.25 8.55 -7.43
C MET A 1 2.15 9.19 -6.03
N ASN A 2 1.08 9.91 -5.66
CA ASN A 2 0.98 10.42 -4.29
C ASN A 2 0.53 9.29 -3.33
N LYS A 3 0.95 9.37 -2.06
CA LYS A 3 0.70 8.32 -1.06
C LYS A 3 -0.79 8.00 -0.85
N PRO A 4 -1.72 8.99 -0.81
CA PRO A 4 -3.16 8.71 -0.75
C PRO A 4 -3.65 7.84 -1.92
N GLN A 5 -3.28 8.19 -3.15
CA GLN A 5 -3.69 7.45 -4.34
C GLN A 5 -3.15 6.02 -4.32
N GLU A 6 -1.92 5.79 -3.87
CA GLU A 6 -1.34 4.45 -3.73
C GLU A 6 -2.12 3.56 -2.76
N ILE A 7 -2.59 4.13 -1.66
CA ILE A 7 -3.39 3.43 -0.66
C ILE A 7 -4.79 3.14 -1.22
N ALA A 8 -5.46 4.15 -1.76
CA ALA A 8 -6.80 4.02 -2.35
C ALA A 8 -6.81 2.95 -3.46
N ASN A 9 -5.85 3.02 -4.39
CA ASN A 9 -5.69 2.04 -5.46
C ASN A 9 -5.51 0.61 -4.93
N SER A 10 -4.75 0.46 -3.86
CA SER A 10 -4.57 -0.84 -3.21
C SER A 10 -5.85 -1.37 -2.57
N ILE A 11 -6.65 -0.50 -1.97
CA ILE A 11 -7.92 -0.88 -1.34
C ILE A 11 -8.91 -1.28 -2.44
N ILE A 12 -9.04 -0.49 -3.51
CA ILE A 12 -9.91 -0.79 -4.65
C ILE A 12 -9.56 -2.16 -5.24
N LEU A 13 -8.28 -2.43 -5.52
CA LEU A 13 -7.85 -3.72 -6.06
C LEU A 13 -8.15 -4.89 -5.12
N LYS A 14 -7.88 -4.75 -3.81
CA LYS A 14 -8.21 -5.79 -2.82
C LYS A 14 -9.71 -6.03 -2.75
N THR A 15 -10.50 -4.96 -2.82
CA THR A 15 -11.96 -5.00 -2.80
C THR A 15 -12.50 -5.75 -4.02
N TYR A 16 -11.97 -5.44 -5.20
CA TYR A 16 -12.30 -6.15 -6.44
C TYR A 16 -12.00 -7.65 -6.34
N LYS A 17 -10.80 -8.01 -5.87
CA LYS A 17 -10.39 -9.40 -5.63
C LYS A 17 -11.24 -10.11 -4.55
N ASN A 18 -11.91 -9.34 -3.69
CA ASN A 18 -12.81 -9.85 -2.65
C ASN A 18 -14.30 -9.68 -3.05
N ASN A 19 -14.62 -9.92 -4.32
CA ASN A 19 -15.98 -9.87 -4.87
C ASN A 19 -16.67 -8.50 -4.70
N GLY A 20 -15.90 -7.42 -4.75
CA GLY A 20 -16.43 -6.05 -4.75
C GLY A 20 -16.77 -5.48 -3.37
N LYS A 21 -16.41 -6.15 -2.27
CA LYS A 21 -16.60 -5.64 -0.89
C LYS A 21 -15.46 -6.00 0.04
N ILE A 22 -15.08 -5.12 0.97
CA ILE A 22 -14.09 -5.41 2.01
C ILE A 22 -14.43 -4.71 3.32
N GLU A 23 -14.00 -5.27 4.45
CA GLU A 23 -14.07 -4.62 5.76
C GLU A 23 -12.75 -3.89 6.06
N PHE A 24 -12.81 -2.73 6.72
CA PHE A 24 -11.61 -1.97 7.04
C PHE A 24 -10.64 -2.76 7.92
N ALA A 25 -11.17 -3.53 8.88
CA ALA A 25 -10.38 -4.39 9.76
C ALA A 25 -9.51 -5.41 9.00
N LYS A 26 -9.92 -5.82 7.79
CA LYS A 26 -9.15 -6.75 6.93
C LYS A 26 -8.01 -6.07 6.18
N LEU A 27 -7.93 -4.73 6.19
CA LEU A 27 -6.88 -3.98 5.51
C LEU A 27 -5.57 -3.95 6.30
N ASN A 28 -5.62 -4.08 7.63
CA ASN A 28 -4.48 -3.89 8.56
C ASN A 28 -3.68 -2.62 8.22
N LEU A 29 -4.39 -1.52 8.01
CA LEU A 29 -3.80 -0.25 7.59
C LEU A 29 -3.49 0.61 8.83
N GLU A 30 -2.23 0.97 9.00
CA GLU A 30 -1.82 2.01 9.96
C GLU A 30 -1.58 3.32 9.19
N ALA A 31 -2.49 4.27 9.36
CA ALA A 31 -2.43 5.59 8.76
C ALA A 31 -3.04 6.62 9.71
N ASP A 32 -2.52 7.85 9.67
CA ASP A 32 -3.13 8.96 10.40
C ASP A 32 -4.45 9.40 9.73
N TRP A 33 -5.27 10.10 10.51
CA TRP A 33 -6.61 10.51 10.07
C TRP A 33 -6.58 11.48 8.87
N GLN A 34 -5.56 12.34 8.72
CA GLN A 34 -5.46 13.29 7.60
C GLN A 34 -5.15 12.56 6.29
N LEU A 35 -4.31 11.53 6.36
CA LEU A 35 -4.05 10.65 5.23
C LEU A 35 -5.30 9.84 4.86
N LEU A 36 -6.02 9.31 5.85
CA LEU A 36 -7.26 8.57 5.64
C LEU A 36 -8.36 9.44 5.02
N ALA A 37 -8.52 10.69 5.45
CA ALA A 37 -9.47 11.62 4.84
C ALA A 37 -9.25 11.75 3.33
N GLN A 38 -7.99 11.96 2.91
CA GLN A 38 -7.64 12.05 1.48
C GLN A 38 -7.88 10.74 0.74
N VAL A 39 -7.60 9.60 1.37
CA VAL A 39 -7.89 8.29 0.79
C VAL A 39 -9.40 8.09 0.62
N ASN A 40 -10.21 8.47 1.60
CA ASN A 40 -11.66 8.32 1.58
C ASN A 40 -12.31 9.09 0.43
N GLU A 41 -11.85 10.32 0.16
CA GLU A 41 -12.35 11.10 -0.98
C GLU A 41 -12.12 10.36 -2.31
N ILE A 42 -10.93 9.78 -2.51
CA ILE A 42 -10.64 8.96 -3.69
C ILE A 42 -11.53 7.71 -3.72
N LEU A 43 -11.68 7.01 -2.60
CA LEU A 43 -12.49 5.79 -2.53
C LEU A 43 -13.96 6.03 -2.89
N LYS A 44 -14.51 7.20 -2.55
CA LYS A 44 -15.89 7.60 -2.86
C LYS A 44 -16.14 7.80 -4.36
N GLU A 45 -15.11 8.04 -5.17
CA GLU A 45 -15.25 8.07 -6.64
C GLU A 45 -15.50 6.66 -7.21
N TYR A 46 -14.85 5.65 -6.64
CA TYR A 46 -14.88 4.27 -7.15
C TYR A 46 -15.84 3.35 -6.37
N GLY A 47 -16.52 3.86 -5.35
CA GLY A 47 -17.36 3.04 -4.49
C GLY A 47 -18.06 3.80 -3.38
N SER A 48 -18.41 3.09 -2.32
CA SER A 48 -19.12 3.64 -1.16
C SER A 48 -18.54 3.10 0.13
N LEU A 49 -18.29 4.02 1.07
CA LEU A 49 -17.89 3.72 2.43
C LEU A 49 -19.17 3.57 3.29
N TYR A 50 -19.20 2.54 4.13
CA TYR A 50 -20.34 2.24 5.00
C TYR A 50 -19.89 2.27 6.45
N GLY A 51 -20.66 2.97 7.29
CA GLY A 51 -20.36 3.13 8.70
C GLY A 51 -19.07 3.90 8.93
N GLU A 52 -18.94 5.06 8.28
CA GLU A 52 -17.85 6.02 8.49
C GLU A 52 -17.83 6.48 9.96
N LEU A 53 -16.63 6.55 10.53
CA LEU A 53 -16.36 6.94 11.92
C LEU A 53 -15.61 8.28 11.95
N SER A 54 -15.63 8.96 13.09
CA SER A 54 -15.01 10.29 13.25
C SER A 54 -13.49 10.33 13.10
N ASN A 55 -12.84 9.17 13.05
CA ASN A 55 -11.41 9.02 12.82
C ASN A 55 -11.08 8.66 11.36
N GLU A 56 -12.01 8.87 10.42
CA GLU A 56 -11.87 8.58 8.99
C GLU A 56 -11.75 7.09 8.65
N THR A 57 -12.01 6.20 9.61
CA THR A 57 -12.17 4.76 9.34
C THR A 57 -13.63 4.45 9.01
N TRP A 58 -13.89 3.25 8.50
CA TRP A 58 -15.22 2.82 8.10
C TRP A 58 -15.42 1.33 8.39
N HIS A 59 -16.66 0.84 8.45
CA HIS A 59 -16.91 -0.59 8.68
C HIS A 59 -16.65 -1.42 7.42
N SER A 60 -17.22 -1.01 6.29
CA SER A 60 -16.98 -1.70 5.01
C SER A 60 -16.96 -0.75 3.82
N TYR A 61 -16.29 -1.17 2.76
CA TYR A 61 -16.21 -0.48 1.48
C TYR A 61 -16.69 -1.41 0.38
N SER A 62 -17.46 -0.89 -0.57
CA SER A 62 -17.91 -1.65 -1.74
C SER A 62 -17.69 -0.85 -3.02
N LEU A 63 -17.28 -1.54 -4.09
CA LEU A 63 -17.09 -0.91 -5.39
C LEU A 63 -18.44 -0.59 -6.04
N ASN A 64 -18.50 0.55 -6.71
CA ASN A 64 -19.57 0.85 -7.64
C ASN A 64 -19.26 0.23 -9.03
N ALA A 65 -20.15 0.42 -10.00
CA ALA A 65 -19.97 -0.11 -11.35
C ALA A 65 -18.67 0.42 -11.99
N TYR A 66 -18.38 1.71 -11.82
CA TYR A 66 -17.17 2.35 -12.36
C TYR A 66 -15.90 1.79 -11.72
N GLY A 67 -15.84 1.66 -10.40
CA GLY A 67 -14.69 1.07 -9.71
C GLY A 67 -14.46 -0.39 -10.05
N SER A 68 -15.54 -1.14 -10.29
CA SER A 68 -15.44 -2.54 -10.74
C SER A 68 -14.88 -2.62 -12.17
N ASP A 69 -15.39 -1.79 -13.09
CA ASP A 69 -14.89 -1.71 -14.46
C ASP A 69 -13.42 -1.28 -14.49
N PHE A 70 -13.08 -0.19 -13.79
CA PHE A 70 -11.71 0.31 -13.64
C PHE A 70 -10.75 -0.77 -13.11
N ALA A 71 -11.15 -1.53 -12.09
CA ALA A 71 -10.34 -2.61 -11.54
C ALA A 71 -10.20 -3.81 -12.49
N SER A 72 -11.21 -4.07 -13.32
CA SER A 72 -11.20 -5.18 -14.28
C SER A 72 -10.25 -4.94 -15.46
N GLN A 73 -10.04 -3.70 -15.87
CA GLN A 73 -9.23 -3.32 -17.03
C GLN A 73 -7.71 -3.46 -16.81
N GLY A 74 -7.27 -4.05 -15.70
CA GLY A 74 -5.85 -4.23 -15.40
C GLY A 74 -5.13 -2.93 -15.08
N ALA A 75 -5.84 -1.82 -14.86
CA ALA A 75 -5.26 -0.52 -14.50
C ALA A 75 -4.34 -0.58 -13.27
N PHE A 76 -4.53 -1.58 -12.40
CA PHE A 76 -3.68 -1.83 -11.23
C PHE A 76 -2.48 -2.77 -11.47
N GLN A 77 -2.32 -3.37 -12.66
CA GLN A 77 -1.16 -4.24 -12.95
C GLN A 77 0.17 -3.48 -12.90
N GLY A 78 0.20 -2.24 -13.39
CA GLY A 78 1.38 -1.37 -13.27
C GLY A 78 1.76 -1.12 -11.82
N LEU A 79 0.77 -0.94 -10.94
CA LEU A 79 0.96 -0.68 -9.52
C LEU A 79 1.43 -1.92 -8.74
N GLU A 80 0.97 -3.11 -9.11
CA GLU A 80 1.50 -4.36 -8.56
C GLU A 80 2.96 -4.58 -8.98
N GLN A 81 3.32 -4.21 -10.20
CA GLN A 81 4.68 -4.33 -10.71
C GLN A 81 5.63 -3.31 -10.06
N GLU A 82 5.22 -2.05 -9.95
CA GLU A 82 5.97 -1.01 -9.23
C GLU A 82 6.22 -1.39 -7.77
N ARG A 83 5.22 -1.92 -7.05
CA ARG A 83 5.42 -2.41 -5.68
C ARG A 83 6.34 -3.61 -5.57
N LYS A 84 6.31 -4.53 -6.53
CA LYS A 84 7.25 -5.66 -6.57
C LYS A 84 8.67 -5.17 -6.78
N ILE A 85 8.86 -4.20 -7.68
CA ILE A 85 10.16 -3.56 -7.94
C ILE A 85 10.65 -2.83 -6.68
N ASP A 86 9.82 -2.01 -6.05
CA ASP A 86 10.17 -1.25 -4.83
C ASP A 86 10.58 -2.17 -3.66
N ARG A 87 9.79 -3.21 -3.37
CA ARG A 87 10.15 -4.20 -2.33
C ARG A 87 11.46 -4.91 -2.65
N THR A 88 11.71 -5.20 -3.92
CA THR A 88 12.93 -5.87 -4.37
C THR A 88 14.14 -4.93 -4.22
N ALA A 89 14.01 -3.67 -4.63
CA ALA A 89 15.03 -2.64 -4.45
C ALA A 89 15.36 -2.44 -2.97
N LYS A 90 14.34 -2.34 -2.09
CA LYS A 90 14.53 -2.18 -0.64
C LYS A 90 15.28 -3.36 -0.01
N ARG A 91 15.02 -4.59 -0.47
CA ARG A 91 15.77 -5.79 -0.03
C ARG A 91 17.24 -5.73 -0.45
N PHE A 92 17.51 -5.31 -1.69
CA PHE A 92 18.89 -5.13 -2.17
C PHE A 92 19.63 -4.05 -1.39
N SER A 93 18.99 -2.92 -1.08
CA SER A 93 19.59 -1.87 -0.26
C SER A 93 19.96 -2.35 1.15
N ILE A 94 19.08 -3.10 1.82
CA ILE A 94 19.37 -3.66 3.16
C ILE A 94 20.55 -4.65 3.09
N LEU A 95 20.58 -5.52 2.06
CA LEU A 95 21.66 -6.47 1.87
C LEU A 95 23.01 -5.76 1.65
N ALA A 96 23.02 -4.71 0.82
CA ALA A 96 24.22 -3.92 0.56
C ALA A 96 24.76 -3.25 1.84
N VAL A 97 23.86 -2.71 2.68
CA VAL A 97 24.24 -2.12 3.98
C VAL A 97 24.88 -3.17 4.88
N ALA A 98 24.26 -4.35 5.01
CA ALA A 98 24.81 -5.43 5.84
C ALA A 98 26.21 -5.88 5.38
N ILE A 99 26.44 -5.98 4.07
CA ILE A 99 27.74 -6.31 3.49
C ILE A 99 28.77 -5.22 3.81
N ALA A 100 28.42 -3.94 3.63
CA ALA A 100 29.31 -2.81 3.92
C ALA A 100 29.71 -2.74 5.41
N PHE A 101 28.78 -3.04 6.31
CA PHE A 101 29.06 -3.15 7.74
C PHE A 101 30.00 -4.33 8.05
N ALA A 102 29.77 -5.50 7.46
CA ALA A 102 30.64 -6.66 7.64
C ALA A 102 32.06 -6.39 7.14
N SER A 103 32.21 -5.73 5.98
CA SER A 103 33.53 -5.36 5.45
C SER A 103 34.25 -4.35 6.35
N LEU A 104 33.54 -3.37 6.91
CA LEU A 104 34.11 -2.39 7.83
C LEU A 104 34.65 -3.07 9.10
N ILE A 105 33.88 -4.00 9.68
CA ILE A 105 34.30 -4.77 10.87
C ILE A 105 35.57 -5.58 10.58
N VAL A 106 35.63 -6.28 9.44
CA VAL A 106 36.81 -7.03 9.03
C VAL A 106 38.03 -6.11 8.87
N SER A 107 37.86 -4.93 8.25
CA SER A 107 38.94 -3.95 8.12
C SER A 107 39.42 -3.43 9.48
N ILE A 108 38.53 -3.14 10.43
CA ILE A 108 38.91 -2.70 11.79
C ILE A 108 39.70 -3.80 12.50
N ILE A 109 39.23 -5.05 12.47
CA ILE A 109 39.92 -6.20 13.09
C ILE A 109 41.31 -6.40 12.46
N ALA A 110 41.44 -6.23 11.15
CA ALA A 110 42.72 -6.36 10.45
C ALA A 110 43.71 -5.24 10.78
N ILE A 111 43.24 -4.03 11.09
CA ILE A 111 44.09 -2.89 11.48
C ILE A 111 44.47 -2.96 12.97
N CYS A 112 43.61 -3.52 13.82
CA CYS A 112 43.84 -3.64 15.26
C CYS A 112 44.66 -4.90 15.67
N LYS A 113 45.11 -5.70 14.69
CA LYS A 113 46.06 -6.81 14.87
C LYS A 113 47.43 -6.42 14.35
#